data_AF-G9HEA7-F1
#
_entry.id   AF-G9HEA7-F1
#
_cell.length_a   1.000
_cell.length_b   1.000
_cell.length_c   1.000
_cell.angle_alpha   90.00
_cell.angle_beta   90.00
_cell.angle_gamma   90.00
#
_symmetry.space_group_name_H-M   'P 1'
#
loop_
_entity.id
_entity.type
_entity.pdbx_description
1 polymer ?
#
loop_
_entity_poly.entity_id
_entity_poly.type
_entity_poly.pdbx_seq_one_letter_code
_entity_poly.pdbx_strand_id
1 'polypeptide(L)' 'IAEVERVFSVLDGAVLVISAVEGVESQTRVLMRTLKR' A
#
# COMPACT_ATOMS: atom_id res chain seq x y z
N ILE A 1 -3.01 8.70 -5.90
CA ILE A 1 -1.73 8.06 -5.50
C ILE A 1 -0.89 9.01 -4.63
N ALA A 2 -0.62 10.25 -5.07
CA ALA A 2 0.24 11.19 -4.34
C ALA A 2 -0.18 11.51 -2.88
N GLU A 3 -1.48 11.63 -2.58
CA GLU A 3 -1.96 11.88 -1.21
C GLU A 3 -1.77 10.66 -0.31
N VAL A 4 -2.04 9.46 -0.84
CA VAL A 4 -1.84 8.18 -0.16
C VAL A 4 -0.37 7.96 0.20
N GLU A 5 0.55 8.25 -0.71
CA GLU A 5 2.00 8.19 -0.45
C GLU A 5 2.45 9.19 0.63
N ARG A 6 1.85 10.39 0.67
CA ARG A 6 2.18 11.43 1.66
C ARG A 6 1.70 11.07 3.07
N VAL A 7 0.61 10.31 3.20
CA VAL A 7 0.14 9.82 4.51
C VAL A 7 1.01 8.67 5.01
N PHE A 8 1.53 7.82 4.13
CA PHE A 8 2.43 6.74 4.54
C PHE A 8 3.76 7.22 5.13
N SER A 9 4.25 8.42 4.80
CA SER A 9 5.52 8.93 5.34
C SER A 9 5.45 9.43 6.79
N VAL A 10 4.25 9.51 7.39
CA VAL A 10 4.06 10.00 8.76
C VAL A 10 3.49 8.93 9.71
N LEU A 11 3.26 7.71 9.22
CA LEU A 11 2.78 6.59 10.01
C LEU A 11 3.94 5.68 10.39
N ASP A 12 4.00 5.26 11.66
CA ASP A 12 4.99 4.28 12.14
C ASP A 12 4.72 2.85 11.63
N GLY A 13 3.58 2.64 10.98
CA GLY A 13 3.22 1.36 10.36
C GLY A 13 1.89 1.42 9.63
N ALA A 14 1.68 0.51 8.68
CA ALA A 14 0.40 0.34 8.03
C ALA A 14 0.16 -1.13 7.64
N VAL A 15 -1.11 -1.51 7.55
CA VAL A 15 -1.54 -2.86 7.19
C VAL A 15 -2.10 -2.85 5.78
N LEU A 16 -1.49 -3.62 4.89
CA LEU A 16 -2.01 -3.88 3.55
C LEU A 16 -2.95 -5.09 3.60
N VAL A 17 -4.24 -4.87 3.34
CA VAL A 17 -5.22 -5.95 3.22
C VAL A 17 -5.34 -6.33 1.74
N ILE A 18 -5.20 -7.63 1.44
CA ILE A 18 -5.33 -8.16 0.08
C ILE A 18 -6.53 -9.10 0.04
N SER A 19 -7.35 -8.97 -0.99
CA SER A 19 -8.42 -9.93 -1.27
C SER A 19 -7.86 -11.23 -1.81
N ALA A 20 -8.20 -12.35 -1.16
CA ALA A 20 -7.83 -13.69 -1.62
C ALA A 20 -8.58 -14.10 -2.90
N VAL A 21 -9.67 -13.42 -3.23
CA VAL A 21 -10.53 -13.75 -4.38
C VAL A 21 -10.08 -13.00 -5.63
N GLU A 22 -9.76 -11.71 -5.52
CA GLU A 22 -9.28 -10.91 -6.64
C GLU A 22 -7.75 -11.00 -6.86
N GLY A 23 -6.99 -11.43 -5.84
CA GLY A 23 -5.53 -11.53 -5.93
C GLY A 23 -4.83 -10.17 -5.89
N VAL A 24 -3.60 -10.10 -6.43
CA VAL A 24 -2.76 -8.90 -6.37
C VAL A 24 -2.87 -8.09 -7.67
N GLU A 25 -3.70 -7.05 -7.63
CA GLU A 25 -3.82 -6.07 -8.72
C GLU A 25 -2.61 -5.12 -8.82
N SER A 26 -2.52 -4.37 -9.91
CA SER A 26 -1.43 -3.41 -10.19
C SER A 26 -1.30 -2.33 -9.10
N GLN A 27 -2.41 -1.86 -8.54
CA GLN A 27 -2.46 -0.85 -7.47
C GLN A 27 -1.92 -1.40 -6.13
N THR A 28 -2.24 -2.66 -5.78
CA THR A 28 -1.72 -3.33 -4.57
C THR A 28 -0.20 -3.42 -4.59
N ARG A 29 0.41 -3.59 -5.77
CA ARG A 29 1.86 -3.65 -5.94
C ARG A 29 2.57 -2.31 -5.70
N VAL A 30 1.88 -1.19 -5.96
CA VAL A 30 2.39 0.16 -5.67
C VAL A 30 2.37 0.42 -4.17
N LEU A 31 1.24 0.14 -3.50
CA LEU A 31 1.09 0.22 -2.05
C LEU A 31 2.14 -0.62 -1.31
N MET A 32 2.41 -1.84 -1.79
CA MET A 32 3.40 -2.71 -1.16
C MET A 32 4.84 -2.19 -1.28
N ARG A 33 5.16 -1.42 -2.33
CA ARG A 33 6.48 -0.76 -2.47
C ARG A 33 6.58 0.46 -1.56
N THR A 34 5.48 1.20 -1.37
CA THR A 34 5.42 2.34 -0.45
C THR A 34 5.64 1.91 0.99
N LEU A 35 5.12 0.73 1.40
CA LEU A 35 5.31 0.17 2.74
C LEU A 35 6.67 -0.50 2.99
N LYS A 36 7.48 -0.73 1.94
CA LYS A 36 8.78 -1.42 2.04
C LYS A 36 9.98 -0.47 2.19
N ARG A 37 9.75 0.85 2.14
CA ARG A 37 10.74 1.89 2.41
C ARG A 37 10.58 2.39 3.84
#